data_AF-A0A7J6RME0-F1
#
_entry.id   AF-A0A7J6RME0-F1
#
_cell.length_a   1.000
_cell.length_b   1.000
_cell.length_c   1.000
_cell.angle_alpha   90.00
_cell.angle_beta   90.00
_cell.angle_gamma   90.00
#
_symmetry.space_group_name_H-M   'P 1'
#
loop_
_entity.id
_entity.type
_entity.pdbx_description
1 polymer ?
#
loop_
_entity_poly.entity_id
_entity_poly.type
_entity_poly.pdbx_seq_one_letter_code
_entity_poly.pdbx_strand_id
1 'polypeptide(L)'
;MTSQMVWVSASAISFCSLAADDFARRSVCTTKLDGIVVRYNVLCAAVRKVSSSIGQAILNLTNGGAVTLVLILLLLFSDAIETHKVEVVIGGSLLLAMSAVLLQMVATVNLKFQRLPTVINIMNFGNEIDHDKWFVVSFMQLIEGGFYLYGVRLNRGAAMKALWLVAVSVGFMIIRMLGVSLADP
;
A
#
# COMPACT_ATOMS: atom_id res chain seq x y z
N MET A 1 5.31 7.96 18.64
CA MET A 1 4.49 8.65 17.63
C MET A 1 4.42 7.90 16.30
N THR A 2 5.54 7.44 15.72
CA THR A 2 5.59 6.69 14.45
C THR A 2 4.74 5.41 14.45
N SER A 3 4.81 4.59 15.51
CA SER A 3 4.01 3.37 15.63
C SER A 3 2.49 3.64 15.56
N GLN A 4 2.00 4.66 16.26
CA GLN A 4 0.57 5.02 16.22
C GLN A 4 0.13 5.42 14.81
N MET A 5 0.96 6.19 14.09
CA MET A 5 0.67 6.59 12.70
C MET A 5 0.55 5.38 11.76
N VAL A 6 1.43 4.38 11.92
CA VAL A 6 1.39 3.13 11.16
C VAL A 6 0.10 2.37 11.43
N TRP A 7 -0.29 2.19 12.70
CA TRP A 7 -1.52 1.50 13.07
C TRP A 7 -2.77 2.19 12.51
N VAL A 8 -2.87 3.51 12.66
CA VAL A 8 -3.99 4.29 12.10
C VAL A 8 -4.06 4.13 10.58
N SER A 9 -2.91 4.17 9.91
CA SER A 9 -2.84 3.99 8.44
C SER A 9 -3.26 2.57 8.05
N ALA A 10 -2.78 1.54 8.74
CA ALA A 10 -3.13 0.14 8.50
C ALA A 10 -4.64 -0.12 8.71
N SER A 11 -5.23 0.43 9.76
CA SER A 11 -6.67 0.36 10.03
C SER A 11 -7.48 1.04 8.93
N ALA A 12 -7.07 2.23 8.50
CA ALA A 12 -7.73 2.95 7.42
C ALA A 12 -7.65 2.20 6.07
N ILE A 13 -6.50 1.62 5.73
CA ILE A 13 -6.35 0.77 4.52
C ILE A 13 -7.26 -0.47 4.63
N SER A 14 -7.28 -1.11 5.80
CA SER A 14 -8.12 -2.29 6.05
C SER A 14 -9.60 -1.96 5.93
N PHE A 15 -10.02 -0.79 6.41
CA PHE A 15 -11.39 -0.30 6.23
C PHE A 15 -11.74 -0.12 4.75
N CYS A 16 -10.86 0.47 3.94
CA CYS A 16 -11.08 0.59 2.49
C CYS A 16 -11.16 -0.79 1.80
N SER A 17 -10.37 -1.75 2.26
CA SER A 17 -10.41 -3.14 1.79
C SER A 17 -11.77 -3.79 2.06
N LEU A 18 -12.29 -3.62 3.29
CA LEU A 18 -13.60 -4.13 3.69
C LEU A 18 -14.75 -3.40 2.98
N ALA A 19 -14.62 -2.09 2.75
CA ALA A 19 -15.61 -1.31 2.01
C ALA A 19 -15.74 -1.79 0.55
N ALA A 20 -14.62 -2.18 -0.08
CA ALA A 20 -14.64 -2.77 -1.42
C ALA A 20 -15.32 -4.15 -1.41
N ASP A 21 -15.07 -4.98 -0.40
CA ASP A 21 -15.73 -6.29 -0.25
C ASP A 21 -17.23 -6.15 0.02
N ASP A 22 -17.64 -5.21 0.88
CA ASP A 22 -19.05 -4.96 1.15
C ASP A 22 -19.78 -4.40 -0.08
N PHE A 23 -19.11 -3.54 -0.87
CA PHE A 23 -19.64 -3.10 -2.16
C PHE A 23 -19.83 -4.28 -3.13
N ALA A 24 -18.85 -5.17 -3.24
CA ALA A 24 -18.95 -6.37 -4.06
C ALA A 24 -20.12 -7.26 -3.59
N ARG A 25 -20.19 -7.54 -2.29
CA ARG A 25 -21.26 -8.34 -1.67
C ARG A 25 -22.64 -7.74 -1.93
N ARG A 26 -22.82 -6.45 -1.72
CA ARG A 26 -24.10 -5.77 -1.99
C ARG A 26 -24.47 -5.83 -3.46
N SER A 27 -23.49 -5.65 -4.36
CA SER A 27 -23.70 -5.77 -5.81
C SER A 27 -24.15 -7.18 -6.21
N VAL A 28 -23.67 -8.22 -5.52
CA VAL A 28 -24.12 -9.60 -5.74
C VAL A 28 -25.56 -9.82 -5.30
N CYS A 29 -25.99 -9.17 -4.21
CA CYS A 29 -27.35 -9.30 -3.68
C CYS A 29 -28.38 -8.42 -4.39
N THR A 30 -27.97 -7.43 -5.19
CA THR A 30 -28.88 -6.55 -5.91
C THR A 30 -29.34 -7.20 -7.22
N THR A 31 -30.65 -7.17 -7.47
CA THR A 31 -31.27 -7.67 -8.71
C THR A 31 -31.31 -6.64 -9.83
N LYS A 32 -30.89 -5.39 -9.57
CA LYS A 32 -30.92 -4.26 -10.51
C LYS A 32 -29.60 -3.49 -10.48
N LEU A 33 -29.18 -2.95 -11.63
CA LEU A 33 -28.02 -2.06 -11.83
C LEU A 33 -28.25 -0.65 -11.25
N ASP A 34 -29.50 -0.31 -10.93
CA ASP A 34 -29.85 1.04 -10.48
C ASP A 34 -29.07 1.48 -9.23
N GLY A 35 -28.49 2.67 -9.30
CA GLY A 35 -27.68 3.27 -8.23
C GLY A 35 -26.28 2.65 -8.01
N ILE A 36 -25.86 1.61 -8.75
CA ILE A 36 -24.51 1.02 -8.61
C ILE A 36 -23.42 2.05 -8.92
N VAL A 37 -23.61 2.82 -10.00
CA VAL A 37 -22.69 3.90 -10.43
C VAL A 37 -22.49 4.94 -9.33
N VAL A 38 -23.59 5.41 -8.73
CA VAL A 38 -23.55 6.42 -7.67
C VAL A 38 -22.81 5.89 -6.44
N ARG A 39 -23.14 4.66 -6.00
CA ARG A 39 -22.48 4.00 -4.85
C ARG A 39 -20.98 3.78 -5.11
N TYR A 40 -20.62 3.35 -6.31
CA TYR A 40 -19.22 3.18 -6.70
C TYR A 40 -18.47 4.50 -6.69
N ASN A 41 -19.08 5.58 -7.19
CA ASN A 41 -18.45 6.91 -7.18
C ASN A 41 -18.21 7.41 -5.74
N VAL A 42 -19.17 7.20 -4.83
CA VAL A 42 -18.99 7.53 -3.40
C VAL A 42 -17.86 6.71 -2.79
N LEU A 43 -17.79 5.41 -3.08
CA LEU A 43 -16.69 4.54 -2.62
C LEU A 43 -15.33 5.05 -3.13
N CYS A 44 -15.23 5.38 -4.42
CA CYS A 44 -14.02 5.93 -5.03
C CYS A 44 -13.62 7.27 -4.42
N ALA A 45 -14.57 8.16 -4.16
CA ALA A 45 -14.32 9.45 -3.52
C ALA A 45 -13.79 9.27 -2.08
N ALA A 46 -14.39 8.37 -1.30
CA ALA A 46 -13.94 8.04 0.04
C ALA A 46 -12.52 7.46 0.05
N VAL A 47 -12.24 6.50 -0.84
CA VAL A 47 -10.90 5.89 -0.97
C VAL A 47 -9.87 6.90 -1.43
N ARG A 48 -10.19 7.80 -2.37
CA ARG A 48 -9.26 8.87 -2.80
C ARG A 48 -8.91 9.80 -1.65
N LYS A 49 -9.90 10.19 -0.82
CA LYS A 49 -9.64 11.02 0.36
C LYS A 49 -8.71 10.32 1.34
N VAL A 50 -8.97 9.05 1.65
CA VAL A 50 -8.14 8.22 2.53
C VAL A 50 -6.74 8.02 1.94
N SER A 51 -6.64 7.78 0.64
CA SER A 51 -5.39 7.64 -0.12
C SER A 51 -4.51 8.89 -0.03
N SER A 52 -5.10 10.10 -0.11
CA SER A 52 -4.33 11.34 0.02
C SER A 52 -3.68 11.49 1.40
N SER A 53 -4.40 11.11 2.46
CA SER A 53 -3.89 11.19 3.83
C SER A 53 -2.83 10.13 4.12
N ILE A 54 -3.09 8.88 3.73
CA ILE A 54 -2.15 7.76 3.93
C ILE A 54 -0.91 7.93 3.05
N GLY A 55 -1.07 8.47 1.84
CA GLY A 55 0.04 8.68 0.93
C GLY A 55 1.12 9.59 1.52
N GLN A 56 0.72 10.65 2.23
CA GLN A 56 1.65 11.51 2.95
C GLN A 56 2.34 10.75 4.10
N ALA A 57 1.59 9.93 4.85
CA ALA A 57 2.14 9.15 5.95
C ALA A 57 3.17 8.11 5.47
N ILE A 58 2.86 7.38 4.39
CA ILE A 58 3.79 6.42 3.77
C ILE A 58 5.04 7.14 3.27
N LEU A 59 4.90 8.28 2.59
CA LEU A 59 6.05 9.05 2.12
C LEU A 59 6.97 9.46 3.27
N ASN A 60 6.40 9.98 4.36
CA ASN A 60 7.18 10.39 5.52
C ASN A 60 7.93 9.20 6.15
N LEU A 61 7.31 8.02 6.22
CA LEU A 61 7.95 6.80 6.71
C LEU A 61 9.07 6.32 5.78
N THR A 62 8.83 6.29 4.47
CA THR A 62 9.82 5.85 3.48
C THR A 62 11.00 6.81 3.43
N ASN A 63 10.76 8.12 3.41
CA ASN A 63 11.82 9.13 3.43
C ASN A 63 12.62 9.09 4.74
N GLY A 64 11.94 8.98 5.89
CA GLY A 64 12.61 8.83 7.19
C GLY A 64 13.49 7.59 7.23
N GLY A 65 12.96 6.44 6.79
CA GLY A 65 13.72 5.20 6.69
C GLY A 65 14.92 5.29 5.74
N ALA A 66 14.75 5.92 4.56
CA ALA A 66 15.83 6.11 3.60
C ALA A 66 16.95 7.01 4.14
N VAL A 67 16.60 8.14 4.78
CA VAL A 67 17.57 9.03 5.42
C VAL A 67 18.34 8.30 6.52
N THR A 68 17.65 7.51 7.36
CA THR A 68 18.34 6.71 8.37
C THR A 68 19.31 5.70 7.76
N LEU A 69 18.94 5.01 6.67
CA LEU A 69 19.84 4.10 5.96
C LEU A 69 21.09 4.81 5.42
N VAL A 70 20.93 5.96 4.79
CA VAL A 70 22.06 6.74 4.27
C VAL A 70 22.97 7.18 5.41
N LEU A 71 22.41 7.64 6.52
CA LEU A 71 23.17 8.06 7.69
C LEU A 71 23.95 6.88 8.30
N ILE A 72 23.34 5.69 8.38
CA ILE A 72 24.03 4.46 8.79
C ILE A 72 25.18 4.13 7.85
N LEU A 73 24.97 4.18 6.53
CA LEU A 73 26.04 3.92 5.56
C LEU A 73 27.23 4.85 5.82
N LEU A 74 26.97 6.15 5.98
CA LEU A 74 28.02 7.14 6.27
C LEU A 74 28.74 6.85 7.58
N LEU A 75 28.01 6.46 8.64
CA LEU A 75 28.61 6.10 9.93
C LEU A 75 29.42 4.81 9.89
N LEU A 76 29.02 3.84 9.06
CA LEU A 76 29.78 2.62 8.83
C LEU A 76 31.10 2.90 8.09
N PHE A 77 31.14 3.91 7.21
CA PHE A 77 32.36 4.30 6.49
C PHE A 77 33.28 5.22 7.30
N SER A 78 32.77 5.90 8.33
CA SER A 78 33.53 6.93 9.04
C SER A 78 34.28 6.40 10.28
N ASP A 79 34.15 5.12 10.65
CA ASP A 79 34.64 4.52 11.91
C ASP A 79 34.31 5.28 13.21
N ALA A 80 33.47 6.33 13.15
CA ALA A 80 33.42 7.36 14.19
C ALA A 80 32.43 7.12 15.35
N ILE A 81 31.66 6.01 15.35
CA ILE A 81 30.62 5.79 16.37
C ILE A 81 30.49 4.29 16.66
N GLU A 82 30.93 3.78 17.81
CA GLU A 82 30.82 2.34 18.12
C GLU A 82 29.52 1.98 18.88
N THR A 83 29.03 2.86 19.74
CA THR A 83 28.05 2.46 20.78
C THR A 83 26.57 2.50 20.36
N HIS A 84 26.19 3.20 19.28
CA HIS A 84 24.78 3.32 18.86
C HIS A 84 24.46 2.81 17.44
N LYS A 85 25.42 2.19 16.74
CA LYS A 85 25.25 1.72 15.35
C LYS A 85 24.10 0.72 15.20
N VAL A 86 24.00 -0.24 16.13
CA VAL A 86 23.03 -1.35 16.05
C VAL A 86 21.59 -0.85 16.26
N GLU A 87 21.35 0.01 17.24
CA GLU A 87 20.02 0.56 17.53
C GLU A 87 19.48 1.36 16.36
N VAL A 88 20.33 2.18 15.72
CA VAL A 88 19.94 2.97 14.54
C VAL A 88 19.61 2.07 13.35
N VAL A 89 20.37 0.99 13.13
CA VAL A 89 20.06 0.00 12.08
C VAL A 89 18.74 -0.71 12.32
N ILE A 90 18.49 -1.15 13.55
CA ILE A 90 17.23 -1.80 13.91
C ILE A 90 16.06 -0.82 13.73
N GLY A 91 16.21 0.42 14.19
CA GLY A 91 15.19 1.46 14.02
C GLY A 91 14.89 1.78 12.54
N GLY A 92 15.93 2.02 11.74
CA GLY A 92 15.79 2.34 10.31
C GLY A 92 15.20 1.18 9.49
N SER A 93 15.66 -0.05 9.74
CA SER A 93 15.14 -1.25 9.09
C SER A 93 13.66 -1.50 9.45
N LEU A 94 13.28 -1.28 10.71
CA LEU A 94 11.90 -1.41 11.16
C LEU A 94 10.98 -0.39 10.47
N LEU A 95 11.40 0.87 10.36
CA LEU A 95 10.65 1.92 9.66
C LEU A 95 10.40 1.56 8.19
N LEU A 96 11.44 1.07 7.49
CA LEU A 96 11.31 0.64 6.10
C LEU A 96 10.42 -0.58 5.94
N ALA A 97 10.56 -1.58 6.82
CA ALA A 97 9.70 -2.76 6.83
C ALA A 97 8.22 -2.37 7.03
N MET A 98 7.93 -1.49 7.99
CA MET A 98 6.57 -0.96 8.21
C MET A 98 6.04 -0.25 6.96
N SER A 99 6.84 0.59 6.30
CA SER A 99 6.43 1.26 5.07
C SER A 99 6.12 0.27 3.93
N ALA A 100 6.94 -0.79 3.78
CA ALA A 100 6.75 -1.82 2.76
C ALA A 100 5.48 -2.64 3.02
N VAL A 101 5.16 -2.95 4.28
CA VAL A 101 3.90 -3.62 4.65
C VAL A 101 2.70 -2.76 4.29
N LEU A 102 2.72 -1.45 4.60
CA LEU A 102 1.63 -0.54 4.22
C LEU A 102 1.45 -0.47 2.70
N LEU A 103 2.55 -0.40 1.93
CA LEU A 103 2.51 -0.46 0.46
C LEU A 103 1.85 -1.76 -0.03
N GLN A 104 2.16 -2.91 0.59
CA GLN A 104 1.56 -4.19 0.23
C GLN A 104 0.05 -4.23 0.54
N MET A 105 -0.39 -3.66 1.67
CA MET A 105 -1.81 -3.55 2.00
C MET A 105 -2.54 -2.67 0.98
N VAL A 106 -1.96 -1.52 0.61
CA VAL A 106 -2.50 -0.63 -0.42
C VAL A 106 -2.63 -1.35 -1.77
N ALA A 107 -1.61 -2.09 -2.18
CA ALA A 107 -1.64 -2.86 -3.42
C ALA A 107 -2.76 -3.92 -3.43
N THR A 108 -3.05 -4.53 -2.27
CA THR A 108 -4.16 -5.48 -2.11
C THR A 108 -5.51 -4.80 -2.34
N VAL A 109 -5.72 -3.59 -1.81
CA VAL A 109 -6.94 -2.82 -2.07
C VAL A 109 -7.07 -2.49 -3.56
N ASN A 110 -6.01 -2.04 -4.20
CA ASN A 110 -6.01 -1.74 -5.64
C ASN A 110 -6.38 -2.93 -6.51
N LEU A 111 -5.95 -4.12 -6.12
CA LEU A 111 -6.28 -5.36 -6.80
C LEU A 111 -7.76 -5.73 -6.62
N LYS A 112 -8.36 -5.46 -5.46
CA LYS A 112 -9.82 -5.62 -5.26
C LYS A 112 -10.59 -4.67 -6.18
N PHE A 113 -10.22 -3.39 -6.21
CA PHE A 113 -10.85 -2.41 -7.10
C PHE A 113 -10.71 -2.78 -8.58
N GLN A 114 -9.58 -3.36 -8.99
CA GLN A 114 -9.37 -3.84 -10.36
C GLN A 114 -10.29 -5.00 -10.73
N ARG A 115 -10.69 -5.83 -9.75
CA ARG A 115 -11.58 -6.99 -9.98
C ARG A 115 -13.06 -6.64 -9.95
N LEU A 116 -13.45 -5.53 -9.30
CA LEU A 116 -14.85 -5.12 -9.19
C LEU A 116 -15.60 -5.05 -10.53
N PRO A 117 -15.06 -4.44 -11.61
CA PRO A 117 -15.75 -4.41 -12.90
C PRO A 117 -16.01 -5.82 -13.46
N THR A 118 -15.05 -6.73 -13.30
CA THR A 118 -15.22 -8.13 -13.72
C THR A 118 -16.32 -8.82 -12.92
N VAL A 119 -16.40 -8.57 -11.60
CA VAL A 119 -17.47 -9.11 -10.75
C VAL A 119 -18.84 -8.60 -11.23
N ILE A 120 -18.98 -7.31 -11.53
CA ILE A 120 -20.24 -6.78 -12.06
C ILE A 120 -20.58 -7.39 -13.43
N ASN A 121 -19.58 -7.58 -14.30
CA ASN A 121 -19.81 -8.11 -15.65
C ASN A 121 -20.32 -9.56 -15.67
N ILE A 122 -19.91 -10.39 -14.71
CA ILE A 122 -20.35 -11.80 -14.62
C ILE A 122 -21.73 -11.96 -13.97
N MET A 123 -22.23 -10.93 -13.28
CA MET A 123 -23.51 -10.99 -12.58
C MET A 123 -24.68 -10.87 -13.56
N ASN A 124 -25.76 -11.59 -13.26
CA ASN A 124 -27.02 -11.49 -13.98
C ASN A 124 -28.00 -10.60 -13.20
N PHE A 125 -28.30 -9.41 -13.74
CA PHE A 125 -29.24 -8.47 -13.15
C PHE A 125 -30.66 -8.60 -13.76
N GLY A 126 -31.01 -9.79 -14.23
CA GLY A 126 -32.35 -10.10 -14.74
C GLY A 126 -32.59 -9.53 -16.14
N ASN A 127 -33.60 -8.67 -16.28
CA ASN A 127 -34.07 -8.13 -17.57
C ASN A 127 -33.26 -6.94 -18.08
N GLU A 128 -32.15 -6.60 -17.43
CA GLU A 128 -31.33 -5.46 -17.83
C GLU A 128 -30.57 -5.78 -19.11
N ILE A 129 -30.65 -4.86 -20.08
CA ILE A 129 -30.04 -5.00 -21.40
C ILE A 129 -28.52 -5.06 -21.22
N ASP A 130 -27.83 -5.94 -21.96
CA ASP A 130 -26.37 -6.06 -21.91
C ASP A 130 -25.64 -4.71 -22.08
N HIS A 131 -26.26 -3.74 -22.76
CA HIS A 131 -25.77 -2.38 -22.93
C HIS A 131 -25.61 -1.61 -21.61
N ASP A 132 -26.56 -1.68 -20.68
CA ASP A 132 -26.50 -0.93 -19.42
C ASP A 132 -25.41 -1.50 -18.51
N LYS A 133 -25.30 -2.83 -18.47
CA LYS A 133 -24.20 -3.52 -17.80
C LYS A 133 -22.86 -3.12 -18.39
N TRP A 134 -22.74 -3.09 -19.72
CA TRP A 134 -21.53 -2.66 -20.41
C TRP A 134 -21.16 -1.23 -20.04
N PHE A 135 -22.13 -0.29 -20.03
CA PHE A 135 -21.91 1.09 -19.60
C PHE A 135 -21.36 1.17 -18.17
N VAL A 136 -21.96 0.46 -17.22
CA VAL A 136 -21.49 0.46 -15.81
C VAL A 136 -20.08 -0.10 -15.69
N VAL A 137 -19.80 -1.22 -16.35
CA VAL A 137 -18.47 -1.84 -16.33
C VAL A 137 -17.42 -0.91 -16.95
N SER A 138 -17.70 -0.33 -18.12
CA SER A 138 -16.82 0.64 -18.79
C SER A 138 -16.61 1.89 -17.95
N PHE A 139 -17.64 2.39 -17.27
CA PHE A 139 -17.54 3.51 -16.35
C PHE A 139 -16.61 3.21 -15.16
N MET A 140 -16.75 2.03 -14.55
CA MET A 140 -15.89 1.62 -13.43
C MET A 140 -14.43 1.45 -13.85
N GLN A 141 -14.20 0.94 -15.07
CA GLN A 141 -12.87 0.84 -15.65
C GLN A 141 -12.26 2.22 -15.91
N LEU A 142 -13.03 3.17 -16.46
CA LEU A 142 -12.57 4.52 -16.79
C LEU A 142 -12.22 5.36 -15.55
N ILE A 143 -13.00 5.27 -14.47
CA ILE A 143 -12.75 6.03 -13.23
C ILE A 143 -11.49 5.55 -12.49
N GLU A 144 -11.07 4.31 -12.76
CA GLU A 144 -9.98 3.62 -12.10
C GLU A 144 -9.99 3.85 -10.57
N GLY A 145 -11.00 3.30 -9.89
CA GLY A 145 -11.06 3.37 -8.43
C GLY A 145 -9.83 2.74 -7.76
N GLY A 146 -9.43 3.29 -6.60
CA GLY A 146 -8.34 2.74 -5.79
C GLY A 146 -7.48 3.81 -5.12
N PHE A 147 -6.35 3.34 -4.58
CA PHE A 147 -5.30 4.12 -3.96
C PHE A 147 -4.25 4.57 -4.99
N TYR A 148 -3.95 5.85 -4.93
CA TYR A 148 -2.93 6.53 -5.72
C TYR A 148 -1.93 7.19 -4.79
N LEU A 149 -0.66 6.88 -5.01
CA LEU A 149 0.46 7.54 -4.36
C LEU A 149 1.05 8.52 -5.39
N TYR A 150 0.87 9.82 -5.17
CA TYR A 150 1.35 10.88 -6.08
C TYR A 150 0.91 10.69 -7.54
N GLY A 151 -0.36 10.33 -7.73
CA GLY A 151 -0.92 10.08 -9.07
C GLY A 151 -0.54 8.74 -9.69
N VAL A 152 0.33 7.95 -9.04
CA VAL A 152 0.71 6.61 -9.50
C VAL A 152 -0.10 5.56 -8.76
N ARG A 153 -0.76 4.68 -9.52
CA ARG A 153 -1.45 3.52 -8.98
C ARG A 153 -0.43 2.48 -8.52
N LEU A 154 -0.50 2.11 -7.25
CA LEU A 154 0.44 1.14 -6.70
C LEU A 154 0.07 -0.28 -7.13
N ASN A 155 0.96 -0.92 -7.88
CA ASN A 155 0.83 -2.31 -8.29
C ASN A 155 1.49 -3.26 -7.29
N ARG A 156 0.95 -4.48 -7.14
CA ARG A 156 1.53 -5.53 -6.28
C ARG A 156 2.97 -5.85 -6.66
N GLY A 157 3.30 -5.84 -7.96
CA GLY A 157 4.68 -6.02 -8.43
C GLY A 157 5.62 -4.91 -7.95
N ALA A 158 5.17 -3.66 -7.92
CA ALA A 158 5.97 -2.54 -7.42
C ALA A 158 6.17 -2.64 -5.89
N ALA A 159 5.12 -2.98 -5.14
CA ALA A 159 5.21 -3.20 -3.70
C ALA A 159 6.18 -4.35 -3.35
N MET A 160 6.13 -5.46 -4.09
CA MET A 160 7.05 -6.59 -3.89
C MET A 160 8.50 -6.24 -4.21
N LYS A 161 8.74 -5.47 -5.28
CA LYS A 161 10.08 -4.94 -5.61
C LYS A 161 10.62 -4.03 -4.50
N ALA A 162 9.77 -3.15 -3.95
CA ALA A 162 10.16 -2.30 -2.83
C ALA A 162 10.52 -3.13 -1.58
N LEU A 163 9.72 -4.14 -1.24
CA LEU A 163 10.00 -5.05 -0.12
C LEU A 163 11.34 -5.79 -0.32
N TRP A 164 11.59 -6.27 -1.53
CA TRP A 164 12.84 -6.96 -1.86
C TRP A 164 14.06 -6.04 -1.72
N LEU A 165 13.96 -4.79 -2.21
CA LEU A 165 15.03 -3.79 -2.04
C LEU A 165 15.32 -3.51 -0.56
N VAL A 166 14.28 -3.36 0.27
CA VAL A 166 14.44 -3.20 1.72
C VAL A 166 15.14 -4.42 2.31
N ALA A 167 14.69 -5.64 2.00
CA ALA A 167 15.30 -6.87 2.53
C ALA A 167 16.79 -7.00 2.16
N VAL A 168 17.15 -6.74 0.90
CA VAL A 168 18.55 -6.77 0.45
C VAL A 168 19.38 -5.71 1.15
N SER A 169 18.87 -4.48 1.28
CA SER A 169 19.60 -3.39 1.95
C SER A 169 19.87 -3.70 3.43
N VAL A 170 18.87 -4.22 4.15
CA VAL A 170 18.99 -4.61 5.56
C VAL A 170 19.94 -5.82 5.70
N GLY A 171 19.82 -6.82 4.82
CA GLY A 171 20.73 -7.97 4.83
C GLY A 171 22.18 -7.58 4.63
N PHE A 172 22.46 -6.67 3.67
CA PHE A 172 23.80 -6.14 3.45
C PHE A 172 24.36 -5.43 4.69
N MET A 173 23.55 -4.60 5.35
CA MET A 173 23.94 -3.90 6.58
C MET A 173 24.30 -4.87 7.70
N ILE A 174 23.48 -5.89 7.92
CA ILE A 174 23.72 -6.90 8.96
C ILE A 174 25.03 -7.65 8.70
N ILE A 175 25.24 -8.10 7.45
CA ILE A 175 26.49 -8.80 7.06
C ILE A 175 27.71 -7.90 7.32
N ARG A 176 27.63 -6.61 6.97
CA ARG A 176 28.72 -5.67 7.22
C ARG A 176 29.01 -5.48 8.70
N MET A 177 27.98 -5.37 9.54
CA MET A 177 28.15 -5.25 10.99
C MET A 177 28.81 -6.49 11.60
N LEU A 178 28.39 -7.68 11.18
CA LEU A 178 28.99 -8.94 11.64
C LEU A 178 30.45 -9.08 11.18
N GLY A 179 30.76 -8.64 9.95
CA GLY A 179 32.12 -8.67 9.42
C GLY A 179 33.08 -7.74 10.19
N VAL A 180 32.62 -6.55 10.60
CA VAL A 180 33.41 -5.64 11.45
C VAL A 180 33.65 -6.26 12.83
N SER A 181 32.61 -6.84 13.45
CA SER A 181 32.73 -7.46 14.78
C SER A 181 33.70 -8.64 14.87
N LEU A 182 34.00 -9.30 13.76
CA LEU A 182 34.96 -10.42 13.72
C LEU A 182 36.41 -9.95 13.48
N ALA A 183 36.60 -8.69 13.09
CA ALA A 183 37.90 -8.11 12.78
C ALA A 183 38.58 -7.42 13.98
N ASP A 184 37.84 -7.19 15.07
CA ASP A 184 38.35 -6.66 16.34
C ASP A 184 38.62 -7.83 17.33
N PRO A 185 39.88 -8.30 17.49
CA PRO A 185 40.25 -9.34 18.44
C PRO A 185 40.35 -8.88 19.91
#